data_AF-A0A9K3CXU5-F1
#
_entry.id   AF-A0A9K3CXU5-F1
#
_cell.length_a   1.000
_cell.length_b   1.000
_cell.length_c   1.000
_cell.angle_alpha   90.00
_cell.angle_beta   90.00
_cell.angle_gamma   90.00
#
_symmetry.space_group_name_H-M   'P 1'
#
loop_
_entity.id
_entity.type
_entity.pdbx_description
1 polymer ?
#
loop_
_entity_poly.entity_id
_entity_poly.type
_entity_poly.pdbx_seq_one_letter_code
_entity_poly.pdbx_strand_id
1 'polypeptide(L)'
;MPALPHDCPSMCVGYDLAGDELGIPNTRYRASVERAKVLGAKLTLHAGESSGAPNVNDSLDMGAARIGHGVRIREDKAVLDRVIEEKVPLEMCVTSNQQTKCVKGLTDHPVVQYYRMGVWTVPCTDNPVMSQVTSSSELLKMHNGLGATIEEMTRMQDLGALSAFICEADRDKLRRYILQGAVDAGCVTKEGLEAEYAKYGEVIGGIIA
;
A
#
# COMPACT_ATOMS: atom_id res chain seq x y z
N MET A 1 11.79 -28.36 -4.32
CA MET A 1 11.38 -27.42 -5.38
C MET A 1 12.41 -26.31 -5.42
N PRO A 2 12.97 -25.97 -6.59
CA PRO A 2 13.89 -24.84 -6.70
C PRO A 2 13.18 -23.54 -6.29
N ALA A 3 13.93 -22.63 -5.65
CA ALA A 3 13.44 -21.29 -5.33
C ALA A 3 12.99 -20.57 -6.60
N LEU A 4 11.98 -19.71 -6.48
CA LEU A 4 11.52 -18.91 -7.62
C LEU A 4 12.69 -18.01 -8.10
N PRO A 5 13.04 -18.00 -9.40
CA PRO A 5 14.10 -17.16 -9.91
C PRO A 5 13.77 -15.68 -9.66
N HIS A 6 14.70 -14.97 -9.02
CA HIS A 6 14.49 -13.62 -8.48
C HIS A 6 14.64 -12.48 -9.50
N ASP A 7 14.96 -12.78 -10.77
CA ASP A 7 15.40 -11.76 -11.74
C ASP A 7 14.41 -11.47 -12.89
N CYS A 8 13.12 -11.89 -12.78
CA CYS A 8 12.02 -11.69 -13.77
C CYS A 8 12.10 -12.58 -15.05
N PRO A 9 10.99 -13.05 -15.67
CA PRO A 9 9.57 -12.92 -15.33
C PRO A 9 9.00 -14.23 -14.75
N SER A 10 8.59 -14.20 -13.48
CA SER A 10 7.68 -15.19 -12.91
C SER A 10 6.27 -14.59 -12.93
N MET A 11 5.27 -15.37 -13.33
CA MET A 11 3.86 -14.98 -13.26
C MET A 11 3.36 -14.81 -11.81
N CYS A 12 4.08 -15.37 -10.84
CA CYS A 12 3.80 -15.26 -9.41
C CYS A 12 4.98 -14.59 -8.70
N VAL A 13 4.73 -13.42 -8.11
CA VAL A 13 5.76 -12.57 -7.47
C VAL A 13 5.60 -12.46 -5.95
N GLY A 14 4.54 -13.04 -5.39
CA GLY A 14 4.30 -12.99 -3.95
C GLY A 14 3.21 -13.96 -3.49
N TYR A 15 3.04 -14.01 -2.18
CA TYR A 15 2.06 -14.81 -1.47
C TYR A 15 1.21 -13.90 -0.58
N ASP A 16 -0.08 -14.21 -0.49
CA ASP A 16 -1.06 -13.48 0.31
C ASP A 16 -1.92 -14.41 1.18
N LEU A 17 -2.37 -13.88 2.31
CA LEU A 17 -3.46 -14.43 3.11
C LEU A 17 -4.63 -13.45 3.06
N ALA A 18 -5.77 -13.92 2.56
CA ALA A 18 -7.02 -13.18 2.50
C ALA A 18 -8.18 -14.09 2.96
N GLY A 19 -9.32 -13.49 3.29
CA GLY A 19 -10.51 -14.20 3.75
C GLY A 19 -11.09 -13.60 5.02
N ASP A 20 -11.79 -14.41 5.80
CA ASP A 20 -12.37 -13.96 7.07
C ASP A 20 -11.27 -13.74 8.12
N GLU A 21 -10.97 -12.47 8.38
CA GLU A 21 -9.97 -12.07 9.37
C GLU A 21 -10.53 -12.11 10.80
N LEU A 22 -11.86 -12.00 10.98
CA LEU A 22 -12.45 -11.80 12.30
C LEU A 22 -12.43 -13.10 13.10
N GLY A 23 -11.63 -13.12 14.18
CA GLY A 23 -11.47 -14.30 15.03
C GLY A 23 -10.57 -15.40 14.42
N ILE A 24 -9.92 -15.12 13.28
CA ILE A 24 -8.95 -16.03 12.64
C ILE A 24 -7.63 -15.28 12.48
N PRO A 25 -6.71 -15.31 13.47
CA PRO A 25 -5.44 -14.62 13.35
C PRO A 25 -4.56 -15.26 12.27
N ASN A 26 -3.77 -14.45 11.58
CA ASN A 26 -2.87 -14.90 10.52
C ASN A 26 -1.84 -15.93 11.02
N THR A 27 -1.51 -15.90 12.32
CA THR A 27 -0.64 -16.88 12.97
C THR A 27 -1.12 -18.32 12.84
N ARG A 28 -2.42 -18.56 12.61
CA ARG A 28 -2.97 -19.89 12.31
C ARG A 28 -2.41 -20.48 11.02
N TYR A 29 -1.96 -19.64 10.11
CA TYR A 29 -1.39 -20.00 8.81
C TYR A 29 0.14 -19.86 8.77
N ARG A 30 0.82 -19.77 9.92
CA ARG A 30 2.29 -19.62 9.99
C ARG A 30 3.04 -20.66 9.18
N ALA A 31 2.59 -21.91 9.18
CA ALA A 31 3.23 -22.97 8.40
C ALA A 31 3.20 -22.72 6.88
N SER A 32 2.12 -22.17 6.32
CA SER A 32 2.04 -21.86 4.89
C SER A 32 2.88 -20.63 4.54
N VAL A 33 2.89 -19.62 5.41
CA VAL A 33 3.70 -18.40 5.23
C VAL A 33 5.20 -18.73 5.28
N GLU A 34 5.65 -19.52 6.27
CA GLU A 34 7.04 -19.98 6.33
C GLU A 34 7.41 -20.82 5.10
N ARG A 35 6.46 -21.64 4.60
CA ARG A 35 6.69 -22.38 3.36
C ARG A 35 6.88 -21.46 2.16
N ALA A 36 6.07 -20.40 2.03
CA ALA A 36 6.20 -19.40 0.97
C ALA A 36 7.54 -18.66 1.04
N LYS A 37 7.98 -18.28 2.25
CA LYS A 37 9.29 -17.66 2.48
C LYS A 37 10.45 -18.55 2.05
N VAL A 38 10.42 -19.85 2.42
CA VAL A 38 11.43 -20.83 2.00
C VAL A 38 11.51 -20.97 0.47
N LEU A 39 10.40 -20.71 -0.24
CA LEU A 39 10.35 -20.72 -1.70
C LEU A 39 10.75 -19.38 -2.35
N GLY A 40 11.08 -18.37 -1.55
CA GLY A 40 11.53 -17.06 -2.01
C GLY A 40 10.40 -16.06 -2.31
N ALA A 41 9.15 -16.36 -1.92
CA ALA A 41 8.03 -15.46 -2.16
C ALA A 41 8.14 -14.20 -1.28
N LYS A 42 7.83 -13.04 -1.88
CA LYS A 42 7.52 -11.82 -1.12
C LYS A 42 6.13 -11.93 -0.53
N LEU A 43 5.92 -11.34 0.64
CA LEU A 43 4.67 -11.49 1.38
C LEU A 43 3.91 -10.17 1.41
N THR A 44 2.64 -10.20 1.04
CA THR A 44 1.62 -9.24 1.50
C THR A 44 0.63 -10.05 2.33
N LEU A 45 0.08 -9.54 3.42
CA LEU A 45 -0.94 -10.29 4.18
C LEU A 45 -2.10 -9.35 4.49
N HIS A 46 -3.35 -9.76 4.26
CA HIS A 46 -4.51 -8.99 4.72
C HIS A 46 -4.53 -8.97 6.25
N ALA A 47 -4.54 -7.76 6.81
CA ALA A 47 -4.64 -7.56 8.24
C ALA A 47 -5.12 -6.14 8.56
N GLY A 48 -5.80 -5.97 9.69
CA GLY A 48 -6.24 -4.67 10.17
C GLY A 48 -7.47 -4.13 9.43
N GLU A 49 -8.27 -4.98 8.79
CA GLU A 49 -9.55 -4.59 8.20
C GLU A 49 -10.72 -4.97 9.13
N SER A 50 -10.96 -6.27 9.29
CA SER A 50 -12.01 -6.77 10.20
C SER A 50 -11.46 -7.05 11.60
N SER A 51 -10.17 -7.40 11.73
CA SER A 51 -9.45 -7.45 13.01
C SER A 51 -8.61 -6.18 13.24
N GLY A 52 -8.14 -5.98 14.47
CA GLY A 52 -7.41 -4.77 14.88
C GLY A 52 -5.89 -4.87 14.68
N ALA A 53 -5.18 -3.88 15.23
CA ALA A 53 -3.72 -3.77 15.17
C ALA A 53 -2.91 -5.04 15.58
N PRO A 54 -3.33 -5.89 16.54
CA PRO A 54 -2.58 -7.11 16.87
C PRO A 54 -2.37 -8.07 15.68
N ASN A 55 -3.37 -8.23 14.80
CA ASN A 55 -3.22 -9.12 13.64
C ASN A 55 -2.27 -8.51 12.58
N VAL A 56 -2.18 -7.19 12.52
CA VAL A 56 -1.16 -6.50 11.71
C VAL A 56 0.22 -6.77 12.29
N ASN A 57 0.42 -6.61 13.60
CA ASN A 57 1.69 -6.90 14.25
C ASN A 57 2.13 -8.36 14.05
N ASP A 58 1.22 -9.31 14.22
CA ASP A 58 1.47 -10.73 13.93
C ASP A 58 1.90 -10.96 12.47
N SER A 59 1.26 -10.25 11.53
CA SER A 59 1.59 -10.33 10.10
C SER A 59 3.00 -9.78 9.80
N LEU A 60 3.37 -8.68 10.45
CA LEU A 60 4.74 -8.14 10.39
C LEU A 60 5.76 -9.11 10.98
N ASP A 61 5.47 -9.71 12.13
CA ASP A 61 6.33 -10.73 12.77
C ASP A 61 6.48 -12.00 11.91
N MET A 62 5.50 -12.29 11.05
CA MET A 62 5.56 -13.37 10.07
C MET A 62 6.39 -13.00 8.82
N GLY A 63 6.73 -11.72 8.65
CA GLY A 63 7.57 -11.21 7.55
C GLY A 63 6.79 -10.61 6.39
N ALA A 64 5.55 -10.14 6.62
CA ALA A 64 4.81 -9.38 5.63
C ALA A 64 5.61 -8.13 5.21
N ALA A 65 5.89 -8.00 3.92
CA ALA A 65 6.55 -6.84 3.34
C ALA A 65 5.55 -5.72 2.98
N ARG A 66 4.26 -6.05 2.89
CA ARG A 66 3.11 -5.14 2.73
C ARG A 66 1.94 -5.67 3.54
N ILE A 67 1.00 -4.78 3.88
CA ILE A 67 -0.24 -5.16 4.56
C ILE A 67 -1.43 -4.83 3.65
N GLY A 68 -2.25 -5.84 3.38
CA GLY A 68 -3.57 -5.65 2.80
C GLY A 68 -4.44 -4.89 3.78
N HIS A 69 -4.92 -3.70 3.39
CA HIS A 69 -5.66 -2.76 4.23
C HIS A 69 -4.84 -2.09 5.34
N GLY A 70 -4.82 -2.62 6.57
CA GLY A 70 -4.22 -1.93 7.72
C GLY A 70 -5.00 -0.72 8.24
N VAL A 71 -6.31 -0.63 7.95
CA VAL A 71 -7.16 0.51 8.34
C VAL A 71 -7.17 0.74 9.85
N ARG A 72 -7.13 -0.33 10.64
CA ARG A 72 -7.29 -0.30 12.10
C ARG A 72 -5.98 -0.21 12.89
N ILE A 73 -4.84 0.04 12.25
CA ILE A 73 -3.54 0.12 12.96
C ILE A 73 -3.48 1.21 14.03
N ARG A 74 -4.23 2.31 13.87
CA ARG A 74 -4.29 3.42 14.84
C ARG A 74 -4.86 3.04 16.21
N GLU A 75 -5.47 1.86 16.34
CA GLU A 75 -5.96 1.35 17.62
C GLU A 75 -4.81 1.02 18.58
N ASP A 76 -3.60 0.81 18.06
CA ASP A 76 -2.37 0.61 18.83
C ASP A 76 -1.25 1.52 18.30
N LYS A 77 -0.79 2.45 19.13
CA LYS A 77 0.27 3.39 18.76
C LYS A 77 1.57 2.67 18.40
N ALA A 78 1.93 1.58 19.09
CA ALA A 78 3.19 0.88 18.84
C ALA A 78 3.18 0.20 17.46
N VAL A 79 2.05 -0.34 17.03
CA VAL A 79 1.89 -0.94 15.70
C VAL A 79 1.94 0.13 14.62
N LEU A 80 1.27 1.26 14.83
CA LEU A 80 1.35 2.41 13.91
C LEU A 80 2.78 2.94 13.78
N ASP A 81 3.49 3.16 14.90
CA ASP A 81 4.87 3.62 14.90
C ASP A 81 5.78 2.63 14.14
N ARG A 82 5.62 1.33 14.40
CA ARG A 82 6.34 0.26 13.70
C ARG A 82 6.13 0.30 12.18
N VAL A 83 4.88 0.45 11.73
CA VAL A 83 4.56 0.56 10.29
C VAL A 83 5.25 1.76 9.65
N ILE A 84 5.32 2.90 10.34
CA ILE A 84 6.00 4.11 9.86
C ILE A 84 7.53 3.89 9.82
N GLU A 85 8.11 3.39 10.91
CA GLU A 85 9.56 3.19 11.07
C GLU A 85 10.11 2.17 10.08
N GLU A 86 9.41 1.04 9.90
CA GLU A 86 9.78 -0.01 8.96
C GLU A 86 9.37 0.32 7.51
N LYS A 87 8.70 1.47 7.28
CA LYS A 87 8.16 1.90 5.99
C LYS A 87 7.28 0.84 5.31
N VAL A 88 6.43 0.17 6.09
CA VAL A 88 5.55 -0.90 5.59
C VAL A 88 4.42 -0.28 4.76
N PRO A 89 4.29 -0.64 3.47
CA PRO A 89 3.20 -0.17 2.63
C PRO A 89 1.86 -0.76 3.05
N LEU A 90 0.84 0.09 3.14
CA LEU A 90 -0.55 -0.29 3.35
C LEU A 90 -1.33 -0.20 2.04
N GLU A 91 -1.88 -1.32 1.59
CA GLU A 91 -2.73 -1.43 0.40
C GLU A 91 -4.17 -1.00 0.77
N MET A 92 -4.44 0.31 0.69
CA MET A 92 -5.64 0.94 1.24
C MET A 92 -6.77 1.01 0.18
N CYS A 93 -7.95 0.50 0.50
CA CYS A 93 -9.02 0.25 -0.48
C CYS A 93 -10.30 1.00 -0.09
N VAL A 94 -10.37 2.30 -0.41
CA VAL A 94 -11.35 3.25 0.16
C VAL A 94 -12.79 2.76 0.06
N THR A 95 -13.22 2.35 -1.13
CA THR A 95 -14.60 1.87 -1.33
C THR A 95 -14.83 0.51 -0.67
N SER A 96 -13.87 -0.40 -0.79
CA SER A 96 -13.99 -1.73 -0.19
C SER A 96 -14.12 -1.61 1.33
N ASN A 97 -13.25 -0.84 1.98
CA ASN A 97 -13.26 -0.65 3.44
C ASN A 97 -14.56 0.01 3.95
N GLN A 98 -15.22 0.84 3.12
CA GLN A 98 -16.56 1.34 3.43
C GLN A 98 -17.64 0.26 3.28
N GLN A 99 -17.58 -0.54 2.21
CA GLN A 99 -18.54 -1.61 1.93
C GLN A 99 -18.46 -2.77 2.92
N THR A 100 -17.25 -3.11 3.39
CA THR A 100 -16.99 -4.09 4.45
C THR A 100 -17.30 -3.56 5.85
N LYS A 101 -17.66 -2.26 5.95
CA LYS A 101 -17.97 -1.55 7.21
C LYS A 101 -16.79 -1.48 8.19
N CYS A 102 -15.56 -1.65 7.68
CA CYS A 102 -14.34 -1.38 8.42
C CYS A 102 -14.25 0.10 8.84
N VAL A 103 -14.76 1.00 7.99
CA VAL A 103 -15.01 2.42 8.32
C VAL A 103 -16.50 2.73 8.26
N LYS A 104 -16.96 3.71 9.06
CA LYS A 104 -18.37 4.10 9.13
C LYS A 104 -18.85 4.84 7.87
N GLY A 105 -17.96 5.61 7.26
CA GLY A 105 -18.23 6.35 6.04
C GLY A 105 -16.94 6.85 5.39
N LEU A 106 -17.08 7.48 4.23
CA LEU A 106 -15.95 7.96 3.44
C LEU A 106 -15.03 8.86 4.27
N THR A 107 -15.58 9.89 4.93
CA THR A 107 -14.80 10.88 5.70
C THR A 107 -14.07 10.31 6.92
N ASP A 108 -14.42 9.09 7.36
CA ASP A 108 -13.73 8.38 8.44
C ASP A 108 -12.54 7.55 7.94
N HIS A 109 -12.34 7.48 6.62
CA HIS A 109 -11.31 6.66 6.01
C HIS A 109 -9.91 7.25 6.24
N PRO A 110 -8.96 6.49 6.82
CA PRO A 110 -7.72 7.08 7.30
C PRO A 110 -6.65 7.25 6.23
N VAL A 111 -6.85 6.80 4.98
CA VAL A 111 -5.79 6.77 3.94
C VAL A 111 -5.01 8.09 3.81
N VAL A 112 -5.69 9.24 3.72
CA VAL A 112 -5.02 10.54 3.59
C VAL A 112 -4.38 10.97 4.91
N GLN A 113 -5.03 10.67 6.03
CA GLN A 113 -4.49 10.98 7.35
C GLN A 113 -3.21 10.18 7.64
N TYR A 114 -3.23 8.87 7.37
CA TYR A 114 -2.08 7.98 7.54
C TYR A 114 -0.92 8.40 6.64
N TYR A 115 -1.19 8.73 5.38
CA TYR A 115 -0.18 9.30 4.49
C TYR A 115 0.52 10.52 5.11
N ARG A 116 -0.26 11.50 5.59
CA ARG A 116 0.26 12.71 6.23
C ARG A 116 1.00 12.44 7.54
N MET A 117 0.75 11.30 8.18
CA MET A 117 1.49 10.84 9.36
C MET A 117 2.80 10.12 9.02
N GLY A 118 3.11 9.93 7.73
CA GLY A 118 4.32 9.25 7.26
C GLY A 118 4.13 7.78 6.88
N VAL A 119 2.91 7.25 6.98
CA VAL A 119 2.62 5.88 6.53
C VAL A 119 2.65 5.82 5.01
N TRP A 120 3.25 4.76 4.48
CA TRP A 120 3.23 4.49 3.04
C TRP A 120 1.88 3.94 2.61
N THR A 121 0.92 4.82 2.33
CA THR A 121 -0.40 4.39 1.84
C THR A 121 -0.42 4.25 0.33
N VAL A 122 -0.89 3.11 -0.16
CA VAL A 122 -1.02 2.79 -1.59
C VAL A 122 -2.50 2.59 -1.93
N PRO A 123 -3.14 3.53 -2.64
CA PRO A 123 -4.54 3.41 -3.07
C PRO A 123 -4.74 2.19 -3.98
N CYS A 124 -5.70 1.34 -3.65
CA CYS A 124 -6.05 0.13 -4.38
C CYS A 124 -7.56 0.01 -4.57
N THR A 125 -7.99 -0.79 -5.55
CA THR A 125 -9.43 -1.04 -5.81
C THR A 125 -9.99 -2.24 -5.05
N ASP A 126 -9.11 -3.13 -4.58
CA ASP A 126 -9.47 -4.45 -4.06
C ASP A 126 -10.30 -5.28 -5.06
N ASN A 127 -11.62 -5.33 -4.90
CA ASN A 127 -12.55 -6.08 -5.75
C ASN A 127 -13.31 -5.14 -6.71
N PRO A 128 -12.74 -4.73 -7.88
CA PRO A 128 -13.31 -3.66 -8.71
C PRO A 128 -14.71 -3.96 -9.24
N VAL A 129 -15.03 -5.23 -9.55
CA VAL A 129 -16.36 -5.63 -10.02
C VAL A 129 -17.39 -5.55 -8.90
N MET A 130 -17.05 -6.08 -7.71
CA MET A 130 -17.96 -6.09 -6.56
C MET A 130 -18.18 -4.67 -6.03
N SER A 131 -17.10 -3.88 -5.97
CA SER A 131 -17.14 -2.51 -5.50
C SER A 131 -17.60 -1.50 -6.55
N GLN A 132 -17.70 -1.91 -7.83
CA GLN A 132 -18.05 -1.06 -8.97
C GLN A 132 -17.14 0.18 -9.09
N VAL A 133 -15.83 -0.04 -9.02
CA VAL A 133 -14.81 1.02 -9.05
C VAL A 133 -13.73 0.75 -10.08
N THR A 134 -13.08 1.84 -10.49
CA THR A 134 -11.80 1.85 -11.21
C THR A 134 -10.76 2.59 -10.37
N SER A 135 -9.46 2.42 -10.67
CA SER A 135 -8.39 3.16 -10.01
C SER A 135 -8.60 4.67 -10.08
N SER A 136 -9.00 5.21 -11.23
CA SER A 136 -9.29 6.63 -11.40
C SER A 136 -10.48 7.09 -10.55
N SER A 137 -11.51 6.26 -10.38
CA SER A 137 -12.66 6.58 -9.53
C SER A 137 -12.29 6.60 -8.04
N GLU A 138 -11.35 5.76 -7.59
CA GLU A 138 -10.85 5.76 -6.22
C GLU A 138 -10.01 7.01 -5.94
N LEU A 139 -9.10 7.37 -6.86
CA LEU A 139 -8.32 8.62 -6.75
C LEU A 139 -9.23 9.86 -6.74
N LEU A 140 -10.24 9.91 -7.62
CA LEU A 140 -11.20 11.01 -7.64
C LEU A 140 -12.00 11.11 -6.32
N LYS A 141 -12.34 9.96 -5.72
CA LYS A 141 -13.02 9.89 -4.43
C LYS A 141 -12.12 10.38 -3.28
N MET A 142 -10.84 10.03 -3.31
CA MET A 142 -9.85 10.54 -2.35
C MET A 142 -9.68 12.06 -2.47
N HIS A 143 -9.59 12.58 -3.70
CA HIS A 143 -9.48 14.02 -3.94
C HIS A 143 -10.71 14.78 -3.43
N ASN A 144 -11.90 14.41 -3.92
CA ASN A 144 -13.14 15.14 -3.64
C ASN A 144 -13.67 14.92 -2.22
N GLY A 145 -13.44 13.73 -1.64
CA GLY A 145 -14.05 13.32 -0.37
C GLY A 145 -13.12 13.35 0.83
N LEU A 146 -11.81 13.20 0.63
CA LEU A 146 -10.81 13.13 1.70
C LEU A 146 -9.78 14.26 1.65
N GLY A 147 -9.85 15.12 0.62
CA GLY A 147 -8.97 16.27 0.46
C GLY A 147 -7.52 15.89 0.15
N ALA A 148 -7.29 14.78 -0.55
CA ALA A 148 -5.98 14.45 -1.09
C ALA A 148 -5.63 15.40 -2.24
N THR A 149 -4.47 16.02 -2.20
CA THR A 149 -3.95 16.81 -3.32
C THR A 149 -3.45 15.90 -4.45
N ILE A 150 -3.26 16.43 -5.66
CA ILE A 150 -2.74 15.65 -6.78
C ILE A 150 -1.27 15.26 -6.52
N GLU A 151 -0.49 16.11 -5.85
CA GLU A 151 0.87 15.83 -5.41
C GLU A 151 0.92 14.65 -4.44
N GLU A 152 0.06 14.67 -3.40
CA GLU A 152 -0.06 13.57 -2.44
C GLU A 152 -0.42 12.26 -3.15
N MET A 153 -1.43 12.27 -4.03
CA MET A 153 -1.84 11.07 -4.77
C MET A 153 -0.79 10.59 -5.77
N THR A 154 -0.02 11.50 -6.37
CA THR A 154 1.10 11.16 -7.26
C THR A 154 2.21 10.47 -6.48
N ARG A 155 2.57 10.99 -5.29
CA ARG A 155 3.54 10.33 -4.42
C ARG A 155 3.02 8.99 -3.90
N MET A 156 1.76 8.87 -3.49
CA MET A 156 1.16 7.58 -3.10
C MET A 156 1.27 6.51 -4.20
N GLN A 157 1.10 6.89 -5.46
CA GLN A 157 1.30 5.99 -6.61
C GLN A 157 2.78 5.61 -6.77
N ASP A 158 3.72 6.53 -6.58
CA ASP A 158 5.16 6.22 -6.58
C ASP A 158 5.56 5.28 -5.43
N LEU A 159 4.98 5.45 -4.24
CA LEU A 159 5.15 4.51 -3.12
C LEU A 159 4.63 3.10 -3.49
N GLY A 160 3.55 3.03 -4.27
CA GLY A 160 3.06 1.79 -4.87
C GLY A 160 4.07 1.15 -5.82
N ALA A 161 4.74 1.95 -6.65
CA ALA A 161 5.82 1.47 -7.52
C ALA A 161 7.06 1.02 -6.73
N LEU A 162 7.47 1.79 -5.72
CA LEU A 162 8.59 1.47 -4.83
C LEU A 162 8.37 0.15 -4.08
N SER A 163 7.13 -0.12 -3.70
CA SER A 163 6.73 -1.35 -2.98
C SER A 163 6.29 -2.50 -3.89
N ALA A 164 6.35 -2.33 -5.22
CA ALA A 164 5.99 -3.39 -6.15
C ALA A 164 7.03 -4.53 -6.11
N PHE A 165 6.55 -5.78 -6.11
CA PHE A 165 7.37 -6.99 -6.21
C PHE A 165 7.83 -7.22 -7.66
N ILE A 166 8.59 -6.26 -8.18
CA ILE A 166 9.18 -6.24 -9.53
C ILE A 166 10.69 -5.97 -9.44
N CYS A 167 11.41 -6.20 -10.52
CA CYS A 167 12.84 -5.90 -10.58
C CYS A 167 13.09 -4.37 -10.57
N GLU A 168 14.30 -3.99 -10.18
CA GLU A 168 14.72 -2.58 -10.05
C GLU A 168 14.56 -1.80 -11.36
N ALA A 169 14.95 -2.40 -12.49
CA ALA A 169 14.84 -1.74 -13.80
C ALA A 169 13.39 -1.41 -14.19
N ASP A 170 12.43 -2.30 -13.89
CA ASP A 170 11.02 -2.05 -14.17
C ASP A 170 10.40 -1.09 -13.15
N ARG A 171 10.86 -1.14 -11.89
CA ARG A 171 10.52 -0.13 -10.88
C ARG A 171 10.93 1.26 -11.35
N ASP A 172 12.16 1.47 -11.78
CA ASP A 172 12.65 2.79 -12.20
C ASP A 172 11.92 3.31 -13.45
N LYS A 173 11.51 2.42 -14.36
CA LYS A 173 10.64 2.80 -15.49
C LYS A 173 9.26 3.22 -15.00
N LEU A 174 8.65 2.46 -14.08
CA LEU A 174 7.33 2.74 -13.55
C LEU A 174 7.30 4.04 -12.75
N ARG A 175 8.31 4.27 -11.90
CA ARG A 175 8.46 5.53 -11.15
C ARG A 175 8.58 6.74 -12.07
N ARG A 176 9.42 6.65 -13.12
CA ARG A 176 9.50 7.70 -14.16
C ARG A 176 8.17 7.91 -14.86
N TYR A 177 7.48 6.84 -15.26
CA TYR A 177 6.18 6.93 -15.90
C TYR A 177 5.15 7.67 -15.03
N ILE A 178 5.14 7.41 -13.72
CA ILE A 178 4.24 8.08 -12.78
C ILE A 178 4.65 9.54 -12.58
N LEU A 179 5.90 9.78 -12.18
CA LEU A 179 6.35 11.10 -11.73
C LEU A 179 6.55 12.08 -12.89
N GLN A 180 7.30 11.68 -13.93
CA GLN A 180 7.48 12.50 -15.12
C GLN A 180 6.16 12.63 -15.88
N GLY A 181 5.38 11.54 -16.00
CA GLY A 181 4.10 11.57 -16.69
C GLY A 181 3.09 12.54 -16.05
N ALA A 182 3.06 12.64 -14.71
CA ALA A 182 2.21 13.60 -14.02
C ALA A 182 2.62 15.06 -14.28
N VAL A 183 3.93 15.33 -14.39
CA VAL A 183 4.47 16.65 -14.76
C VAL A 183 4.18 16.99 -16.21
N ASP A 184 4.44 16.05 -17.13
CA ASP A 184 4.23 16.22 -18.58
C ASP A 184 2.75 16.44 -18.91
N ALA A 185 1.85 15.78 -18.17
CA ALA A 185 0.40 15.98 -18.28
C ALA A 185 -0.09 17.31 -17.67
N GLY A 186 0.77 18.06 -16.99
CA GLY A 186 0.43 19.30 -16.30
C GLY A 186 -0.46 19.10 -15.07
N CYS A 187 -0.51 17.88 -14.53
CA CYS A 187 -1.30 17.57 -13.33
C CYS A 187 -0.65 18.11 -12.05
N VAL A 188 0.68 18.20 -12.05
CA VAL A 188 1.52 18.70 -10.95
C VAL A 188 2.71 19.45 -11.55
N THR A 189 3.35 20.30 -10.74
CA THR A 189 4.65 20.90 -11.09
C THR A 189 5.79 20.09 -10.50
N LYS A 190 6.99 20.22 -11.09
CA LYS A 190 8.20 19.62 -10.53
C LYS A 190 8.45 20.12 -9.10
N GLU A 191 8.35 21.43 -8.90
CA GLU A 191 8.53 22.08 -7.60
C GLU A 191 7.48 21.62 -6.59
N GLY A 192 6.24 21.41 -7.02
CA GLY A 192 5.15 20.88 -6.19
C GLY A 192 5.45 19.46 -5.70
N LEU A 193 5.91 18.58 -6.60
CA LEU A 193 6.34 17.23 -6.21
C LEU A 193 7.58 17.27 -5.32
N GLU A 194 8.60 18.08 -5.63
CA GLU A 194 9.80 18.21 -4.79
C GLU A 194 9.44 18.68 -3.38
N ALA A 195 8.53 19.66 -3.26
CA ALA A 195 7.99 20.12 -1.98
C ALA A 195 7.24 19.01 -1.24
N GLU A 196 6.48 18.16 -1.94
CA GLU A 196 5.77 17.02 -1.35
C GLU A 196 6.73 15.98 -0.77
N TYR A 197 7.81 15.64 -1.48
CA TYR A 197 8.82 14.70 -0.97
C TYR A 197 9.62 15.29 0.21
N ALA A 198 9.91 16.59 0.16
CA ALA A 198 10.64 17.27 1.23
C ALA A 198 9.91 17.22 2.59
N LYS A 199 8.57 17.13 2.61
CA LYS A 199 7.78 16.94 3.85
C LYS A 199 8.19 15.69 4.64
N TYR A 200 8.72 14.68 3.95
CA TYR A 200 9.15 13.41 4.53
C TYR A 200 10.68 13.27 4.59
N GLY A 201 11.43 14.34 4.33
CA GLY A 201 12.90 14.31 4.30
C GLY A 201 13.46 13.52 3.11
N GLU A 202 12.68 13.33 2.05
CA GLU A 202 13.04 12.57 0.86
C GLU A 202 13.32 13.51 -0.33
N VAL A 203 14.06 13.02 -1.32
CA VAL A 203 14.32 13.73 -2.59
C VAL A 203 13.95 12.83 -3.77
N ILE A 204 13.37 13.42 -4.82
CA ILE A 204 12.94 12.67 -6.02
C ILE A 204 14.14 12.18 -6.83
N GLY A 205 15.25 12.94 -6.83
CA GLY A 205 16.55 12.53 -7.35
C GLY A 205 16.56 12.14 -8.83
N GLY A 206 16.73 13.08 -9.76
CA GLY A 206 16.98 12.83 -11.19
C GLY A 206 15.90 12.05 -11.97
N ILE A 207 14.84 11.59 -11.30
CA ILE A 207 13.72 10.85 -11.92
C ILE A 207 12.88 11.77 -12.81
N ILE A 208 12.76 13.03 -12.42
CA ILE A 208 12.05 14.08 -13.17
C ILE A 208 13.10 14.98 -13.84
N ALA A 209 12.96 15.21 -15.15
CA ALA A 209 13.80 16.08 -15.95
C ALA A 209 13.61 17.56 -15.58
#